data_AF-A0A967Q304-F1
#
_entry.id   AF-A0A967Q304-F1
#
_cell.length_a   1.000
_cell.length_b   1.000
_cell.length_c   1.000
_cell.angle_alpha   90.00
_cell.angle_beta   90.00
_cell.angle_gamma   90.00
#
_symmetry.space_group_name_H-M   'P 1'
#
loop_
_entity.id
_entity.type
_entity.pdbx_description
1 polymer ?
#
loop_
_entity_poly.entity_id
_entity_poly.type
_entity_poly.pdbx_seq_one_letter_code
_entity_poly.pdbx_strand_id
1 'polypeptide(L)' 'MENRLARLFEKTRINNLVLDNRLVRSATWEGMCTEDGGPTPQLKEFYRNL' A
#
# COMPACT_ATOMS: atom_id res chain seq x y z
N MET A 1 0.52 8.23 29.54
CA MET A 1 -0.08 8.76 28.29
C MET A 1 0.30 7.80 27.18
N GLU A 2 -0.67 7.22 26.47
CA GLU A 2 -0.38 6.22 25.43
C GLU A 2 0.33 6.87 24.23
N ASN A 3 1.41 6.26 23.75
CA ASN A 3 2.14 6.76 22.58
C ASN A 3 1.33 6.44 21.31
N ARG A 4 0.59 7.43 20.80
CA ARG A 4 -0.25 7.26 19.61
C ARG A 4 0.52 6.90 18.34
N LEU A 5 1.78 7.29 18.20
CA LEU A 5 2.60 6.93 17.04
C LEU A 5 2.95 5.44 17.04
N ALA A 6 3.22 4.87 18.21
CA ALA A 6 3.53 3.44 18.32
C ALA A 6 2.40 2.55 17.78
N ARG A 7 1.13 2.98 17.95
CA ARG A 7 -0.06 2.26 17.47
C ARG A 7 -0.12 2.12 15.95
N LEU A 8 0.58 2.97 15.18
CA LEU A 8 0.62 2.88 13.72
C LEU A 8 1.33 1.61 13.24
N PHE A 9 2.24 1.06 14.04
CA PHE A 9 3.05 -0.12 13.70
C PHE A 9 2.49 -1.42 14.30
N GLU A 10 1.35 -1.36 14.98
CA GLU A 10 0.66 -2.54 15.48
C GLU A 10 -0.15 -3.22 14.38
N LYS A 11 -0.27 -4.55 14.49
CA LYS A 11 -1.14 -5.35 13.61
C LYS A 11 -2.59 -4.86 13.66
N THR A 12 -3.26 -4.93 12.52
CA THR A 12 -4.69 -4.64 12.41
C THR A 12 -5.38 -5.63 11.50
N ARG A 13 -6.70 -5.50 11.34
CA ARG A 13 -7.52 -6.42 10.55
C ARG A 13 -8.56 -5.65 9.74
N ILE A 14 -8.69 -5.99 8.47
CA ILE A 14 -9.78 -5.57 7.60
C ILE A 14 -10.52 -6.84 7.18
N ASN A 15 -11.75 -7.04 7.68
CA ASN A 15 -12.50 -8.29 7.53
C ASN A 15 -11.67 -9.53 7.91
N ASN A 16 -11.32 -10.37 6.94
CA ASN A 16 -10.53 -11.59 7.16
C ASN A 16 -9.02 -11.39 6.96
N LEU A 17 -8.58 -10.22 6.46
CA LEU A 17 -7.18 -9.92 6.20
C LEU A 17 -6.50 -9.32 7.43
N VAL A 18 -5.40 -9.91 7.87
CA VAL A 18 -4.52 -9.36 8.91
C VAL A 18 -3.42 -8.54 8.24
N LEU A 19 -3.23 -7.31 8.70
CA LEU A 19 -2.20 -6.38 8.23
C LEU A 19 -1.15 -6.19 9.31
N ASP A 20 0.11 -6.04 8.91
CA ASP A 20 1.24 -5.92 9.85
C ASP A 20 1.30 -4.56 10.55
N ASN A 21 0.72 -3.53 9.94
CA ASN A 21 0.68 -2.17 10.46
C ASN A 21 -0.58 -1.45 9.96
N ARG A 22 -0.74 -0.18 10.37
CA ARG A 22 -1.87 0.69 10.01
C ARG A 22 -1.51 1.73 8.94
N LEU A 23 -0.39 1.55 8.23
CA LEU A 23 0.03 2.41 7.13
C LEU A 23 -0.63 1.91 5.84
N VAL A 24 -1.23 2.82 5.08
CA VAL A 24 -1.91 2.49 3.82
C VAL A 24 -1.43 3.46 2.74
N ARG A 25 -0.97 2.92 1.62
CA ARG A 25 -0.72 3.69 0.40
C ARG A 25 -2.04 3.92 -0.32
N SER A 26 -2.49 5.17 -0.40
CA SER A 26 -3.70 5.52 -1.15
C SER A 26 -3.57 5.16 -2.63
N ALA A 27 -4.70 4.89 -3.28
CA ALA A 27 -4.75 4.74 -4.73
C ALA A 27 -4.14 5.98 -5.41
N THR A 28 -3.18 5.77 -6.31
CA THR A 28 -2.50 6.83 -7.05
C THR A 28 -2.30 6.38 -8.47
N TRP A 29 -2.57 7.29 -9.41
CA TRP A 29 -2.31 7.05 -10.82
C TRP A 29 -0.85 7.38 -11.11
N GLU A 30 -0.05 6.33 -11.32
CA GLU A 30 1.39 6.49 -11.51
C GLU A 30 1.77 6.82 -12.96
N GLY A 31 0.82 6.80 -13.91
CA GLY A 31 1.08 7.13 -15.32
C GLY A 31 1.96 6.11 -16.06
N MET A 32 2.05 4.87 -15.57
CA MET A 32 2.93 3.82 -16.09
C MET A 32 2.17 2.64 -16.71
N CYS A 33 0.93 2.85 -17.15
CA CYS A 33 0.18 1.84 -17.92
C CYS A 33 0.43 2.01 -19.43
N THR A 34 0.15 0.96 -20.19
CA THR A 34 0.04 1.02 -21.65
C THR A 34 -1.17 1.86 -22.08
N GLU A 35 -1.25 2.20 -23.37
CA GLU A 35 -2.33 3.04 -23.92
C GLU A 35 -3.73 2.40 -23.77
N ASP A 36 -3.81 1.08 -23.75
CA ASP A 36 -5.03 0.30 -23.48
C ASP A 36 -5.30 0.08 -21.97
N GLY A 37 -4.48 0.68 -21.09
CA GLY A 37 -4.65 0.65 -19.63
C GLY A 37 -3.99 -0.53 -18.91
N GLY A 38 -3.27 -1.39 -19.63
CA GLY A 38 -2.55 -2.52 -19.06
C GLY A 38 -1.36 -2.11 -18.16
N PRO A 39 -1.15 -2.78 -17.01
CA PRO A 39 -0.01 -2.49 -16.15
C PRO A 39 1.31 -2.95 -16.78
N THR A 40 2.28 -2.04 -16.88
CA THR A 40 3.62 -2.37 -17.40
C THR A 40 4.51 -3.06 -16.36
N PRO A 41 5.62 -3.71 -16.77
CA PRO A 41 6.62 -4.22 -15.84
C PRO A 41 7.21 -3.15 -14.91
N GLN A 42 7.35 -1.92 -15.40
CA GLN A 42 7.83 -0.78 -14.60
C GLN A 42 6.88 -0.45 -13.45
N LEU A 43 5.56 -0.43 -13.70
CA LEU A 43 4.56 -0.22 -12.66
C LEU A 43 4.61 -1.31 -11.60
N LYS A 44 4.79 -2.57 -12.01
CA LYS A 44 4.93 -3.69 -11.06
C LYS A 44 6.17 -3.52 -10.18
N GLU A 45 7.28 -3.11 -10.77
CA GLU A 45 8.53 -2.92 -10.02
C GLU A 45 8.45 -1.73 -9.07
N PHE A 46 7.79 -0.64 -9.47
CA PHE A 46 7.51 0.48 -8.59
C PHE A 46 6.79 0.05 -7.31
N TYR A 47 5.69 -0.72 -7.44
CA TYR A 47 4.92 -1.18 -6.27
C TYR A 47 5.66 -2.19 -5.37
N ARG A 48 6.67 -2.91 -5.88
CA ARG A 48 7.48 -3.80 -5.04
C ARG A 48 8.47 -3.06 -4.15
N ASN A 49 8.84 -1.84 -4.52
CA ASN A 49 9.83 -1.02 -3.82
C ASN A 49 9.20 0.03 -2.90
N LEU A 50 7.88 0.00 -2.71
CA LEU A 50 7.14 0.78 -1.71
C LEU A 50 7.13 0.04 -0.35
#